data_AF-A0AA91GIB0-F1
#
_entry.id   AF-A0AA91GIB0-F1
#
_cell.length_a   1.000
_cell.length_b   1.000
_cell.length_c   1.000
_cell.angle_alpha   90.00
_cell.angle_beta   90.00
_cell.angle_gamma   90.00
#
_symmetry.space_group_name_H-M   'P 1'
#
loop_
_entity.id
_entity.type
_entity.pdbx_description
1 polymer ?
#
loop_
_entity_poly.entity_id
_entity_poly.type
_entity_poly.pdbx_seq_one_letter_code
_entity_poly.pdbx_strand_id
1 'polypeptide(L)'
;MKAAIIAASATIIAALIAGVVKLLEPKPTPPNPDNHRTLKLPQTIQKKSPLRISPSPSVEKLAQDLQAVNISFSARELRNQLNNSYSQYPQFANGCLKFLENRRLKQELFFDMIFWNYTQELGGKPNPNSPDGNLDAEILKAAMVTAHNGRYSNKASSFEDIVEPKE
;
A
#
# COMPACT_ATOMS: atom_id res chain seq x y z
N MET A 1 52.44 -22.20 12.23
CA MET A 1 52.32 -21.13 11.20
C MET A 1 50.90 -20.56 11.34
N LYS A 2 50.62 -19.58 12.22
CA LYS A 2 50.68 -18.11 12.02
C LYS A 2 50.15 -17.70 10.62
N ALA A 3 48.87 -17.32 10.52
CA ALA A 3 48.34 -15.93 10.45
C ALA A 3 47.67 -15.78 9.06
N ALA A 4 46.67 -14.95 8.75
CA ALA A 4 45.95 -13.88 9.42
C ALA A 4 44.57 -13.70 8.73
N ILE A 5 43.62 -13.14 9.46
CA ILE A 5 42.42 -12.47 8.95
C ILE A 5 42.84 -11.15 8.30
N ILE A 6 42.34 -10.81 7.11
CA ILE A 6 42.34 -9.43 6.61
C ILE A 6 40.95 -9.09 6.08
N ALA A 7 40.45 -7.97 6.58
CA ALA A 7 39.14 -7.40 6.37
C ALA A 7 39.04 -6.49 5.12
N ALA A 8 37.78 -6.28 4.71
CA ALA A 8 37.15 -5.06 4.21
C ALA A 8 37.77 -4.26 3.05
N SER A 9 36.91 -3.96 2.06
CA SER A 9 36.86 -2.63 1.45
C SER A 9 35.52 -2.41 0.75
N ALA A 10 34.70 -1.54 1.33
CA ALA A 10 33.53 -0.94 0.71
C ALA A 10 33.98 0.13 -0.30
N THR A 11 33.42 0.14 -1.50
CA THR A 11 33.72 1.16 -2.51
C THR A 11 32.64 2.22 -2.50
N ILE A 12 32.96 3.37 -1.92
CA ILE A 12 32.21 4.62 -2.07
C ILE A 12 32.58 5.20 -3.45
N ILE A 13 31.61 5.36 -4.34
CA ILE A 13 31.80 6.16 -5.56
C ILE A 13 31.21 7.53 -5.30
N ALA A 14 32.09 8.49 -5.02
CA ALA A 14 31.78 9.92 -5.03
C ALA A 14 32.90 10.66 -5.76
N ALA A 15 32.57 11.27 -6.90
CA ALA A 15 33.31 12.36 -7.55
C ALA A 15 32.30 13.06 -8.49
N LEU A 16 31.74 14.22 -8.14
CA LEU A 16 32.27 15.59 -8.30
C LEU A 16 32.81 15.87 -9.71
N ILE A 17 31.99 16.54 -10.52
CA ILE A 17 32.46 17.44 -11.57
C ILE A 17 31.89 18.83 -11.27
N ALA A 18 32.80 19.78 -11.17
CA ALA A 18 32.60 21.18 -10.88
C ALA A 18 32.03 21.94 -12.09
N GLY A 19 31.51 23.14 -11.82
CA GLY A 19 30.58 23.87 -12.66
C GLY A 19 31.14 24.64 -13.85
N VAL A 20 30.21 25.24 -14.60
CA VAL A 20 30.42 26.41 -15.46
C VAL A 20 29.27 27.41 -15.24
N VAL A 21 29.67 28.57 -14.72
CA VAL A 21 29.18 29.95 -14.86
C VAL A 21 27.79 30.24 -15.47
N LYS A 22 27.03 31.03 -14.69
CA LYS A 22 25.84 31.83 -15.03
C LYS A 22 25.91 32.53 -16.40
N LEU A 23 24.85 32.37 -17.20
CA LEU A 23 24.44 33.36 -18.19
C LEU A 23 23.10 33.96 -17.72
N LEU A 24 23.12 35.20 -17.22
CA LEU A 24 21.92 35.97 -16.94
C LEU A 24 21.29 36.36 -18.28
N GLU A 25 20.15 35.77 -18.62
CA GLU A 25 19.30 36.28 -19.68
C GLU A 25 18.58 37.56 -19.18
N PRO A 26 18.51 38.63 -19.98
CA PRO A 26 17.77 39.83 -19.63
C PRO A 26 16.26 39.55 -19.63
N LYS A 27 15.62 39.85 -18.49
CA LYS A 27 14.18 39.81 -18.26
C LYS A 27 13.43 40.68 -19.29
N PRO A 28 12.45 40.16 -20.06
CA PRO A 28 11.59 41.01 -20.87
C PRO A 28 10.63 41.80 -19.97
N THR A 29 10.67 43.12 -20.08
CA THR A 29 9.73 44.05 -19.42
C THR A 29 8.34 43.91 -20.04
N PRO A 30 7.27 43.69 -19.26
CA PRO A 30 5.92 43.68 -19.80
C PRO A 30 5.44 45.11 -20.09
N PRO A 31 4.76 45.37 -21.23
CA PRO A 31 4.01 46.59 -21.44
C PRO A 31 2.68 46.53 -20.64
N ASN A 32 2.42 47.53 -19.80
CA ASN A 32 1.07 47.86 -19.31
C ASN A 32 0.51 49.00 -20.17
N PRO A 33 -0.75 48.91 -20.65
CA PRO A 33 -1.76 49.71 -19.98
C PRO A 33 -3.10 48.98 -19.78
N ASP A 34 -3.55 49.02 -18.53
CA ASP A 34 -4.90 49.27 -18.05
C ASP A 34 -6.04 49.02 -19.03
N ASN A 35 -6.74 47.90 -18.83
CA ASN A 35 -8.16 47.80 -19.11
C ASN A 35 -8.82 47.02 -17.97
N HIS A 36 -9.50 47.76 -17.09
CA HIS A 36 -10.31 47.23 -16.01
C HIS A 36 -11.42 46.32 -16.56
N ARG A 37 -11.28 45.01 -16.36
CA ARG A 37 -12.41 44.11 -16.23
C ARG A 37 -12.20 43.19 -15.04
N THR A 38 -12.50 43.72 -13.86
CA THR A 38 -12.61 42.94 -12.63
C THR A 38 -13.82 42.01 -12.77
N LEU A 39 -13.62 40.86 -13.43
CA LEU A 39 -14.47 39.70 -13.19
C LEU A 39 -14.20 39.29 -11.75
N LYS A 40 -15.03 39.78 -10.81
CA LYS A 40 -15.12 39.21 -9.46
C LYS A 40 -15.53 37.75 -9.64
N LEU A 41 -14.53 36.87 -9.74
CA LEU A 41 -14.74 35.46 -9.46
C LEU A 41 -15.17 35.40 -7.99
N PRO A 42 -16.35 34.87 -7.65
CA PRO A 42 -16.63 34.59 -6.24
C PRO A 42 -15.65 33.50 -5.82
N GLN A 43 -14.60 33.90 -5.09
CA GLN A 43 -13.78 32.98 -4.31
C GLN A 43 -14.59 32.49 -3.12
N THR A 44 -15.61 31.68 -3.40
CA THR A 44 -16.06 30.71 -2.42
C THR A 44 -15.07 29.55 -2.49
N ILE A 45 -13.88 29.74 -1.92
CA ILE A 45 -13.12 28.58 -1.44
C ILE A 45 -13.92 28.07 -0.27
N GLN A 46 -14.95 27.26 -0.55
CA GLN A 46 -15.39 26.30 0.43
C GLN A 46 -14.15 25.47 0.71
N LYS A 47 -13.58 25.67 1.89
CA LYS A 47 -12.78 24.66 2.57
C LYS A 47 -13.66 23.41 2.56
N LYS A 48 -13.52 22.59 1.52
CA LYS A 48 -14.14 21.27 1.47
C LYS A 48 -13.46 20.55 2.61
N SER A 49 -14.11 20.57 3.78
CA SER A 49 -13.84 19.63 4.85
C SER A 49 -13.58 18.31 4.15
N PRO A 50 -12.43 17.64 4.39
CA PRO A 50 -12.20 16.34 3.76
C PRO A 50 -13.48 15.55 4.04
N LEU A 51 -14.17 15.16 2.97
CA LEU A 51 -15.40 14.39 3.08
C LEU A 51 -15.04 13.25 4.01
N ARG A 52 -15.53 13.31 5.25
CA ARG A 52 -15.39 12.20 6.18
C ARG A 52 -16.38 11.21 5.62
N ILE A 53 -15.92 10.42 4.64
CA ILE A 53 -16.70 9.32 4.07
C ILE A 53 -16.81 8.35 5.23
N SER A 54 -17.88 8.49 6.02
CA SER A 54 -18.23 7.47 7.00
C SER A 54 -18.33 6.16 6.21
N PRO A 55 -17.60 5.11 6.62
CA PRO A 55 -17.68 3.84 5.93
C PRO A 55 -19.14 3.39 5.84
N SER A 56 -19.55 2.86 4.69
CA SER A 56 -20.82 2.14 4.60
C SER A 56 -20.84 1.06 5.69
N PRO A 57 -21.99 0.77 6.32
CA PRO A 57 -22.11 -0.34 7.28
C PRO A 57 -21.56 -1.67 6.74
N SER A 58 -21.64 -1.89 5.43
CA SER A 58 -21.06 -3.07 4.77
C SER A 58 -19.53 -3.09 4.81
N VAL A 59 -18.86 -1.94 4.65
CA VAL A 59 -17.40 -1.84 4.71
C VAL A 59 -16.88 -1.89 6.15
N GLU A 60 -17.63 -1.32 7.09
CA GLU A 60 -17.34 -1.46 8.51
C GLU A 60 -17.35 -2.93 8.91
N LYS A 61 -18.39 -3.67 8.51
CA LYS A 61 -18.49 -5.13 8.71
C LYS A 61 -17.34 -5.88 8.03
N LEU A 62 -17.02 -5.58 6.77
CA LEU A 62 -15.94 -6.26 6.06
C LEU A 62 -14.58 -6.09 6.76
N ALA A 63 -14.29 -4.89 7.27
CA ALA A 63 -13.08 -4.66 8.04
C ALA A 63 -13.09 -5.38 9.41
N GLN A 64 -14.24 -5.50 10.07
CA GLN A 64 -14.39 -6.29 11.29
C GLN A 64 -14.21 -7.79 11.02
N ASP A 65 -14.77 -8.30 9.93
CA ASP A 65 -14.61 -9.70 9.52
C ASP A 65 -13.12 -10.01 9.24
N LEU A 66 -12.38 -9.09 8.62
CA LEU A 66 -10.92 -9.21 8.44
C LEU A 66 -10.18 -9.25 9.78
N GLN A 67 -10.53 -8.36 10.72
CA GLN A 67 -9.93 -8.37 12.05
C GLN A 67 -10.18 -9.68 12.79
N ALA A 68 -11.37 -10.28 12.64
CA ALA A 68 -11.70 -11.57 13.25
C ALA A 68 -10.79 -12.73 12.78
N VAL A 69 -10.16 -12.59 11.61
CA VAL A 69 -9.17 -13.54 11.09
C VAL A 69 -7.71 -13.05 11.23
N ASN A 70 -7.49 -12.06 12.11
CA ASN A 70 -6.20 -11.42 12.38
C ASN A 70 -5.61 -10.70 11.14
N ILE A 71 -6.45 -10.09 10.32
CA ILE A 71 -6.03 -9.19 9.25
C ILE A 71 -6.45 -7.76 9.60
N SER A 72 -5.48 -6.86 9.76
CA SER A 72 -5.70 -5.43 10.03
C SER A 72 -5.17 -4.57 8.86
N PHE A 73 -5.21 -3.24 9.00
CA PHE A 73 -4.66 -2.32 7.99
C PHE A 73 -3.48 -1.58 8.59
N SER A 74 -2.39 -1.42 7.84
CA SER A 74 -1.21 -0.69 8.33
C SER A 74 -1.50 0.78 8.63
N ALA A 75 -2.49 1.35 7.93
CA ALA A 75 -2.94 2.72 8.12
C ALA A 75 -4.45 2.87 7.91
N ARG A 76 -5.06 3.84 8.60
CA ARG A 76 -6.51 4.07 8.56
C ARG A 76 -7.00 4.45 7.16
N GLU A 77 -6.21 5.19 6.41
CA GLU A 77 -6.51 5.64 5.05
C GLU A 77 -6.55 4.48 4.04
N LEU A 78 -5.77 3.42 4.26
CA LEU A 78 -5.80 2.23 3.40
C LEU A 78 -7.09 1.44 3.59
N ARG A 79 -7.66 1.45 4.80
CA ARG A 79 -8.99 0.90 5.05
C ARG A 79 -10.07 1.56 4.19
N ASN A 80 -9.93 2.85 3.87
CA ASN A 80 -10.91 3.55 3.03
C ASN A 80 -10.96 3.00 1.60
N GLN A 81 -9.92 2.30 1.13
CA GLN A 81 -9.93 1.66 -0.18
C GLN A 81 -10.96 0.52 -0.28
N LEU A 82 -11.45 -0.02 0.85
CA LEU A 82 -12.60 -0.94 0.85
C LEU A 82 -13.90 -0.30 0.31
N ASN A 83 -14.00 1.04 0.29
CA ASN A 83 -15.11 1.74 -0.37
C ASN A 83 -14.83 2.05 -1.85
N ASN A 84 -13.62 1.76 -2.35
CA ASN A 84 -13.20 2.08 -3.71
C ASN A 84 -13.25 0.84 -4.60
N SER A 85 -14.28 0.74 -5.44
CA SER A 85 -14.45 -0.39 -6.38
C SER A 85 -13.33 -0.51 -7.41
N TYR A 86 -12.61 0.58 -7.69
CA TYR A 86 -11.46 0.58 -8.61
C TYR A 86 -10.17 0.06 -7.97
N SER A 87 -10.10 -0.08 -6.65
CA SER A 87 -8.88 -0.47 -5.94
C SER A 87 -8.63 -1.99 -5.92
N GLN A 88 -9.64 -2.80 -6.27
CA GLN A 88 -9.65 -4.26 -6.06
C GLN A 88 -9.59 -4.70 -4.58
N TYR A 89 -9.47 -3.79 -3.61
CA TYR A 89 -9.48 -4.11 -2.18
C TYR A 89 -10.75 -4.82 -1.73
N PRO A 90 -11.97 -4.43 -2.19
CA PRO A 90 -13.19 -5.13 -1.77
C PRO A 90 -13.18 -6.60 -2.18
N GLN A 91 -12.85 -6.87 -3.44
CA GLN A 91 -12.78 -8.23 -3.99
C GLN A 91 -11.70 -9.05 -3.30
N PHE A 92 -10.51 -8.46 -3.10
CA PHE A 92 -9.40 -9.14 -2.43
C PHE A 92 -9.72 -9.44 -0.95
N ALA A 93 -10.34 -8.52 -0.23
CA ALA A 93 -10.79 -8.72 1.14
C ALA A 93 -11.78 -9.87 1.28
N ASN A 94 -12.81 -9.90 0.42
CA ASN A 94 -13.77 -11.01 0.39
C ASN A 94 -13.06 -12.33 0.04
N GLY A 95 -12.12 -12.31 -0.90
CA GLY A 95 -11.30 -13.47 -1.27
C GLY A 95 -10.47 -14.01 -0.10
N CYS A 96 -9.80 -13.14 0.65
CA CYS A 96 -9.06 -13.52 1.86
C CYS A 96 -9.98 -14.19 2.91
N LEU A 97 -11.16 -13.62 3.14
CA LEU A 97 -12.14 -14.17 4.09
C LEU A 97 -12.67 -15.53 3.64
N LYS A 98 -13.00 -15.67 2.35
CA LYS A 98 -13.42 -16.96 1.77
C LYS A 98 -12.31 -18.01 1.85
N PHE A 99 -11.06 -17.61 1.62
CA PHE A 99 -9.92 -18.51 1.64
C PHE A 99 -9.58 -19.01 3.06
N LEU A 100 -9.70 -18.13 4.06
CA LEU A 100 -9.44 -18.48 5.45
C LEU A 100 -10.61 -19.26 6.07
N GLU A 101 -11.85 -18.92 5.72
CA GLU A 101 -13.09 -19.60 6.15
C GLU A 101 -13.09 -19.95 7.66
N ASN A 102 -12.79 -21.21 8.00
CA ASN A 102 -12.74 -21.76 9.36
C ASN A 102 -11.37 -21.64 10.05
N ARG A 103 -10.48 -20.83 9.49
CA ARG A 103 -9.13 -20.55 10.02
C ARG A 103 -8.93 -19.05 10.22
N ARG A 104 -7.89 -18.72 10.97
CA ARG A 104 -7.36 -17.37 11.16
C ARG A 104 -5.84 -17.40 11.16
N LEU A 105 -5.21 -16.25 10.94
CA LEU A 105 -3.76 -16.13 11.10
C LEU A 105 -3.42 -16.19 12.60
N LYS A 106 -2.33 -16.84 13.00
CA LYS A 106 -1.87 -16.90 14.41
C LYS A 106 -1.43 -15.53 14.94
N GLN A 107 -0.94 -14.67 14.05
CA GLN A 107 -0.48 -13.32 14.36
C GLN A 107 -1.08 -12.33 13.35
N GLU A 108 -1.26 -11.09 13.80
CA GLU A 108 -1.87 -10.05 12.97
C GLU A 108 -1.00 -9.67 11.77
N LEU A 109 -1.55 -9.80 10.55
CA LEU A 109 -0.91 -9.29 9.33
C LEU A 109 -1.66 -8.08 8.76
N PHE A 110 -0.90 -7.22 8.10
CA PHE A 110 -1.46 -6.07 7.40
C PHE A 110 -2.01 -6.48 6.03
N PHE A 111 -3.28 -6.18 5.80
CA PHE A 111 -4.02 -6.42 4.57
C PHE A 111 -3.27 -5.88 3.34
N ASP A 112 -2.81 -4.64 3.42
CA ASP A 112 -2.10 -3.95 2.35
C ASP A 112 -0.76 -4.60 2.02
N MET A 113 -0.09 -5.20 3.01
CA MET A 113 1.13 -5.98 2.79
C MET A 113 0.83 -7.31 2.09
N ILE A 114 -0.25 -8.01 2.47
CA ILE A 114 -0.69 -9.23 1.78
C ILE A 114 -1.09 -8.90 0.34
N PHE A 115 -1.84 -7.81 0.15
CA PHE A 115 -2.28 -7.34 -1.17
C PHE A 115 -1.09 -6.98 -2.07
N TRP A 116 -0.11 -6.23 -1.55
CA TRP A 116 1.12 -5.90 -2.30
C TRP A 116 1.88 -7.16 -2.70
N ASN A 117 2.12 -8.08 -1.77
CA ASN A 117 2.83 -9.33 -2.08
C ASN A 117 2.07 -10.17 -3.12
N TYR A 118 0.75 -10.29 -2.99
CA TYR A 118 -0.07 -11.02 -3.96
C TYR A 118 0.00 -10.39 -5.35
N THR A 119 -0.23 -9.08 -5.45
CA THR A 119 -0.41 -8.40 -6.74
C THR A 119 0.88 -7.96 -7.41
N GLN A 120 1.84 -7.44 -6.66
CA GLN A 120 3.05 -6.81 -7.17
C GLN A 120 4.24 -7.76 -7.16
N GLU A 121 4.46 -8.47 -6.05
CA GLU A 121 5.63 -9.35 -5.92
C GLU A 121 5.42 -10.70 -6.62
N LEU A 122 4.22 -11.29 -6.47
CA LEU A 122 3.94 -12.65 -6.93
C LEU A 122 3.05 -12.70 -8.18
N GLY A 123 2.61 -11.55 -8.68
CA GLY A 123 1.88 -11.43 -9.96
C GLY A 123 0.45 -11.98 -9.97
N GLY A 124 -0.15 -12.21 -8.80
CA GLY A 124 -1.55 -12.55 -8.64
C GLY A 124 -2.47 -11.44 -9.12
N LYS A 125 -3.63 -11.80 -9.68
CA LYS A 125 -4.58 -10.84 -10.28
C LYS A 125 -5.98 -11.07 -9.73
N PRO A 126 -6.47 -10.22 -8.80
CA PRO A 126 -7.86 -10.28 -8.36
C PRO A 126 -8.77 -10.03 -9.56
N ASN A 127 -9.74 -10.91 -9.79
CA ASN A 127 -10.76 -10.73 -10.81
C ASN A 127 -11.73 -9.61 -10.38
N PRO A 128 -11.75 -8.45 -11.05
CA PRO A 128 -12.58 -7.33 -10.65
C PRO A 128 -14.09 -7.61 -10.78
N ASN A 129 -14.46 -8.61 -11.60
CA ASN A 129 -15.83 -9.00 -11.86
C ASN A 129 -16.31 -10.14 -10.93
N SER A 130 -15.47 -10.67 -10.04
CA SER A 130 -15.86 -11.65 -9.03
C SER A 130 -16.02 -10.96 -7.67
N PRO A 131 -17.09 -11.21 -6.90
CA PRO A 131 -17.28 -10.60 -5.58
C PRO A 131 -16.15 -10.92 -4.58
N ASP A 132 -15.46 -12.04 -4.75
CA ASP A 132 -14.35 -12.54 -3.94
C ASP A 132 -13.00 -12.54 -4.68
N GLY A 133 -12.97 -11.89 -5.85
CA GLY A 133 -11.76 -11.80 -6.67
C GLY A 133 -11.29 -13.10 -7.32
N ASN A 134 -11.91 -14.27 -7.06
CA ASN A 134 -11.41 -15.58 -7.52
C ASN A 134 -9.88 -15.71 -7.37
N LEU A 135 -9.39 -15.47 -6.15
CA LEU A 135 -7.95 -15.43 -5.88
C LEU A 135 -7.30 -16.79 -6.11
N ASP A 136 -6.08 -16.76 -6.65
CA ASP A 136 -5.23 -17.95 -6.75
C ASP A 136 -4.78 -18.34 -5.35
N ALA A 137 -5.15 -19.56 -4.93
CA ALA A 137 -4.92 -20.04 -3.58
C ALA A 137 -3.43 -20.17 -3.24
N GLU A 138 -2.60 -20.61 -4.19
CA GLU A 138 -1.18 -20.85 -3.93
C GLU A 138 -0.41 -19.52 -3.87
N ILE A 139 -0.76 -18.56 -4.73
CA ILE A 139 -0.22 -17.20 -4.65
C ILE A 139 -0.64 -16.53 -3.34
N LEU A 140 -1.90 -16.70 -2.91
CA LEU A 140 -2.40 -16.12 -1.67
C LEU A 140 -1.68 -16.67 -0.44
N LYS A 141 -1.46 -17.99 -0.37
CA LYS A 141 -0.65 -18.62 0.69
C LYS A 141 0.76 -18.01 0.72
N ALA A 142 1.44 -17.97 -0.42
CA ALA A 142 2.78 -17.42 -0.53
C ALA A 142 2.82 -15.92 -0.14
N ALA A 143 1.82 -15.14 -0.53
CA ALA A 143 1.72 -13.73 -0.16
C ALA A 143 1.59 -13.53 1.35
N MET A 144 0.78 -14.36 2.03
CA MET A 144 0.62 -14.31 3.49
C MET A 144 1.91 -14.73 4.21
N VAL A 145 2.60 -15.77 3.75
CA VAL A 145 3.90 -16.19 4.30
C VAL A 145 4.96 -15.10 4.11
N THR A 146 5.04 -14.49 2.93
CA THR A 146 5.97 -13.38 2.67
C THR A 146 5.64 -12.16 3.52
N ALA A 147 4.37 -11.81 3.69
CA ALA A 147 3.95 -10.72 4.58
C ALA A 147 4.33 -11.02 6.05
N HIS A 148 4.09 -12.23 6.53
CA HIS A 148 4.52 -12.68 7.86
C HIS A 148 6.03 -12.55 8.04
N ASN A 149 6.79 -13.09 7.10
CA ASN A 149 8.25 -13.06 7.13
C ASN A 149 8.81 -11.64 6.97
N GLY A 150 8.10 -10.72 6.32
CA GLY A 150 8.49 -9.31 6.29
C GLY A 150 8.22 -8.57 7.61
N ARG A 151 7.14 -8.94 8.30
CA ARG A 151 6.69 -8.27 9.54
C ARG A 151 7.38 -8.79 10.80
N TYR A 152 7.63 -10.09 10.87
CA TYR A 152 8.07 -10.75 12.09
C TYR A 152 9.45 -11.43 11.94
N SER A 153 10.15 -11.56 13.07
CA SER A 153 11.47 -12.20 13.13
C SER A 153 11.38 -13.73 13.10
N ASN A 154 10.30 -14.33 13.61
CA ASN A 154 10.04 -15.77 13.55
C ASN A 154 9.56 -16.15 12.14
N LYS A 155 10.51 -16.55 11.28
CA LYS A 155 10.20 -16.90 9.91
C LYS A 155 9.37 -18.19 9.84
N ALA A 156 8.28 -18.13 9.10
CA ALA A 156 7.47 -19.26 8.71
C ALA A 156 7.99 -19.85 7.38
N SER A 157 7.92 -21.18 7.24
CA SER A 157 8.30 -21.88 6.01
C SER A 157 7.10 -22.21 5.14
N SER A 158 5.91 -22.26 5.73
CA SER A 158 4.65 -22.63 5.08
C SER A 158 3.48 -21.79 5.59
N PHE A 159 2.35 -21.87 4.89
CA PHE A 159 1.12 -21.23 5.30
C PHE A 159 0.55 -21.88 6.58
N GLU A 160 0.69 -23.19 6.72
CA GLU A 160 0.25 -23.98 7.87
C GLU A 160 0.96 -23.56 9.17
N ASP A 161 2.19 -23.04 9.06
CA ASP A 161 2.93 -22.50 10.21
C ASP A 161 2.26 -21.25 10.80
N ILE A 162 1.52 -20.50 9.99
CA ILE A 162 0.96 -19.18 10.35
C ILE A 162 -0.55 -19.17 10.53
N VAL A 163 -1.23 -20.32 10.41
CA VAL A 163 -2.69 -20.40 10.61
C VAL A 163 -3.11 -21.37 11.70
N GLU A 164 -4.27 -21.08 12.29
CA GLU A 164 -4.93 -21.89 13.30
C GLU A 164 -6.44 -21.96 13.02
N PRO A 165 -7.17 -22.96 13.56
CA PRO A 165 -8.62 -22.97 13.54
C PRO A 165 -9.20 -21.68 14.13
N LYS A 166 -10.30 -21.22 13.56
CA LYS A 166 -11.07 -20.10 14.10
C LYS A 166 -11.94 -20.63 15.26
N GLU A 167 -11.75 -20.06 16.46
CA GLU A 167 -12.58 -20.33 17.65
C GLU A 167 -13.97 -19.69 17.55
#